data_AF-A0A1S2VKC2-F1
#
_entry.id   AF-A0A1S2VKC2-F1
#
_cell.length_a   1.000
_cell.length_b   1.000
_cell.length_c   1.000
_cell.angle_alpha   90.00
_cell.angle_beta   90.00
_cell.angle_gamma   90.00
#
_symmetry.space_group_name_H-M   'P 1'
#
loop_
_entity.id
_entity.type
_entity.pdbx_description
1 polymer ?
#
loop_
_entity_poly.entity_id
_entity_poly.type
_entity_poly.pdbx_seq_one_letter_code
_entity_poly.pdbx_strand_id
1 'polypeptide(L)'
;MKTKINENIRLLRLQRGYSQENMADLLHLSTTAYGDIERGKTDITISRLEQIAQVLGVDSALLLSPPSLPAVSQQAFEAVPVTHQAPPTPDMNHIQLLLEKQQLEIEKLTLEVENWKRRYERAVTQEQLTRELINALTPQPAPARERIGF
;
A
#
# COMPACT_ATOMS: atom_id res chain seq x y z
N MET A 1 5.43 -19.86 -25.32
CA MET A 1 6.88 -19.74 -25.03
C MET A 1 7.04 -18.49 -24.17
N LYS A 2 7.60 -18.56 -22.95
CA LYS A 2 7.82 -17.34 -22.15
C LYS A 2 8.93 -16.52 -22.81
N THR A 3 8.57 -15.41 -23.43
CA THR A 3 9.53 -14.44 -23.96
C THR A 3 10.06 -13.58 -22.82
N LYS A 4 11.38 -13.34 -22.81
CA LYS A 4 12.09 -12.54 -21.78
C LYS A 4 11.42 -11.17 -21.52
N ILE A 5 10.78 -10.60 -22.54
CA ILE A 5 10.07 -9.32 -22.49
C ILE A 5 8.91 -9.32 -21.49
N ASN A 6 8.06 -10.35 -21.51
CA ASN A 6 6.86 -10.42 -20.67
C ASN A 6 7.25 -10.55 -19.18
N GLU A 7 8.36 -11.23 -18.91
CA GLU A 7 8.95 -11.33 -17.59
C GLU A 7 9.56 -10.00 -17.13
N ASN A 8 10.27 -9.28 -18.01
CA ASN A 8 10.78 -7.93 -17.71
C ASN A 8 9.67 -6.95 -17.37
N ILE A 9 8.58 -6.95 -18.15
CA ILE A 9 7.39 -6.11 -17.89
C ILE A 9 6.84 -6.42 -16.49
N ARG A 10 6.71 -7.71 -16.15
CA ARG A 10 6.24 -8.13 -14.82
C ARG A 10 7.19 -7.68 -13.71
N LEU A 11 8.50 -7.85 -13.88
CA LEU A 11 9.50 -7.47 -12.88
C LEU A 11 9.50 -5.96 -12.64
N LEU A 12 9.53 -5.15 -13.70
CA LEU A 12 9.52 -3.70 -13.61
C LEU A 12 8.20 -3.18 -13.02
N ARG A 13 7.06 -3.80 -13.38
CA ARG A 13 5.76 -3.49 -12.75
C ARG A 13 5.82 -3.68 -11.23
N LEU A 14 6.35 -4.83 -10.77
CA LEU A 14 6.47 -5.12 -9.35
C LEU A 14 7.43 -4.17 -8.64
N GLN A 15 8.54 -3.80 -9.28
CA GLN A 15 9.48 -2.79 -8.73
C GLN A 15 8.84 -1.40 -8.58
N ARG A 16 7.87 -1.06 -9.44
CA ARG A 16 7.08 0.17 -9.33
C ARG A 16 5.91 0.06 -8.35
N GLY A 17 5.69 -1.11 -7.73
CA GLY A 17 4.61 -1.35 -6.78
C GLY A 17 3.22 -1.40 -7.41
N TYR A 18 3.12 -1.56 -8.73
CA TYR A 18 1.83 -1.60 -9.42
C TYR A 18 1.20 -3.00 -9.37
N SER A 19 -0.10 -3.05 -9.10
CA SER A 19 -0.90 -4.26 -9.32
C SER A 19 -1.16 -4.47 -10.82
N GLN A 20 -1.64 -5.66 -11.21
CA GLN A 20 -2.07 -5.89 -12.60
C GLN A 20 -3.28 -5.03 -12.98
N GLU A 21 -4.16 -4.74 -12.02
CA GLU A 21 -5.31 -3.85 -12.20
C GLU A 21 -4.83 -2.42 -12.45
N ASN A 22 -3.89 -1.91 -11.65
CA ASN A 22 -3.34 -0.56 -11.86
C ASN A 22 -2.71 -0.40 -13.24
N MET A 23 -1.94 -1.38 -13.70
CA MET A 23 -1.37 -1.34 -15.06
C MET A 23 -2.43 -1.42 -16.14
N ALA A 24 -3.47 -2.24 -15.94
CA ALA A 24 -4.55 -2.36 -16.89
C ALA A 24 -5.31 -1.02 -17.04
N ASP A 25 -5.62 -0.36 -15.92
CA ASP A 25 -6.28 0.95 -15.91
C ASP A 25 -5.44 2.02 -16.63
N LEU A 26 -4.14 2.09 -16.32
CA LEU A 26 -3.20 3.05 -16.93
C LEU A 26 -2.99 2.82 -18.43
N LEU A 27 -3.17 1.58 -18.91
CA LEU A 27 -3.03 1.20 -20.32
C LEU A 27 -4.36 1.14 -21.06
N HIS A 28 -5.47 1.44 -20.38
CA HIS A 28 -6.83 1.30 -20.88
C HIS A 28 -7.13 -0.11 -21.40
N LEU A 29 -6.78 -1.12 -20.60
CA LEU A 29 -6.98 -2.55 -20.87
C LEU A 29 -7.84 -3.17 -19.77
N SER A 30 -8.39 -4.35 -20.04
CA SER A 30 -8.90 -5.19 -18.95
C SER A 30 -7.76 -5.84 -18.18
N THR A 31 -7.96 -6.08 -16.88
CA THR A 31 -6.98 -6.79 -16.04
C THR A 31 -6.60 -8.15 -16.62
N THR A 32 -7.56 -8.86 -17.23
CA THR A 32 -7.30 -10.13 -17.91
C THR A 32 -6.40 -9.94 -19.12
N ALA A 33 -6.65 -8.95 -19.97
CA ALA A 33 -5.84 -8.68 -21.15
C ALA A 33 -4.40 -8.31 -20.77
N TYR A 34 -4.21 -7.46 -19.76
CA TYR A 34 -2.87 -7.17 -19.23
C TYR A 34 -2.20 -8.42 -18.63
N GLY A 35 -2.95 -9.24 -17.90
CA GLY A 35 -2.44 -10.51 -17.38
C GLY A 35 -2.00 -11.49 -18.48
N ASP A 36 -2.69 -11.52 -19.62
CA ASP A 36 -2.35 -12.35 -20.77
C ASP A 36 -1.07 -11.86 -21.46
N ILE A 37 -0.83 -10.54 -21.47
CA ILE A 37 0.45 -9.95 -21.86
C ILE A 37 1.56 -10.49 -20.95
N GLU A 38 1.45 -10.40 -19.61
CA GLU A 38 2.54 -10.88 -18.73
C GLU A 38 2.80 -12.40 -18.83
N ARG A 39 1.77 -13.18 -19.19
CA ARG A 39 1.90 -14.63 -19.41
C ARG A 39 2.43 -15.00 -20.79
N GLY A 40 2.56 -14.04 -21.70
CA GLY A 40 2.95 -14.29 -23.10
C GLY A 40 1.91 -15.05 -23.90
N LYS A 41 0.62 -14.88 -23.57
CA LYS A 41 -0.50 -15.41 -24.36
C LYS A 41 -0.92 -14.47 -25.49
N THR A 42 -0.58 -13.20 -25.36
CA THR A 42 -0.83 -12.15 -26.35
C THR A 42 0.50 -11.62 -26.86
N ASP A 43 0.67 -11.59 -28.18
CA ASP A 43 1.81 -10.95 -28.81
C ASP A 43 1.73 -9.44 -28.63
N ILE A 44 2.85 -8.83 -28.25
CA ILE A 44 2.94 -7.40 -27.97
C ILE A 44 3.38 -6.68 -29.25
N THR A 45 2.62 -5.67 -29.67
CA THR A 45 3.03 -4.77 -30.74
C THR A 45 4.04 -3.75 -30.24
N ILE A 46 4.86 -3.19 -31.13
CA ILE A 46 5.87 -2.17 -30.76
C ILE A 46 5.21 -0.97 -30.07
N SER A 47 4.11 -0.46 -30.63
CA SER A 47 3.37 0.65 -30.01
C SER A 47 2.85 0.32 -28.60
N ARG A 48 2.41 -0.92 -28.36
CA ARG A 48 1.99 -1.34 -27.02
C ARG A 48 3.18 -1.45 -26.07
N LEU A 49 4.33 -1.91 -26.56
CA LEU A 49 5.56 -1.97 -25.78
C LEU A 49 6.00 -0.56 -25.34
N GLU A 50 5.92 0.43 -26.24
CA GLU A 50 6.22 1.84 -25.93
C GLU A 50 5.28 2.41 -24.87
N GLN A 51 3.97 2.15 -24.99
CA GLN A 51 2.99 2.57 -23.97
C GLN A 51 3.29 1.96 -22.61
N ILE A 52 3.63 0.67 -22.56
CA ILE A 52 4.03 -0.01 -21.33
C ILE A 52 5.30 0.61 -20.75
N ALA A 53 6.30 0.89 -21.59
CA ALA A 53 7.54 1.55 -21.17
C ALA A 53 7.29 2.95 -20.61
N GLN A 54 6.38 3.72 -21.22
CA GLN A 54 5.98 5.04 -20.77
C GLN A 54 5.30 5.01 -19.40
N VAL A 55 4.33 4.11 -19.19
CA VAL A 55 3.68 3.91 -17.89
C VAL A 55 4.68 3.47 -16.83
N LEU A 56 5.61 2.59 -17.21
CA LEU A 56 6.71 2.15 -16.36
C LEU A 56 7.85 3.16 -16.29
N GLY A 57 7.77 4.35 -16.90
CA GLY A 57 8.83 5.37 -16.90
C GLY A 57 10.23 4.83 -17.16
N VAL A 58 10.39 3.99 -18.18
CA VAL A 58 11.67 3.42 -18.64
C VAL A 58 11.78 3.51 -20.15
N ASP A 59 12.99 3.35 -20.68
CA ASP A 59 13.17 3.16 -22.12
C ASP A 59 12.63 1.79 -22.55
N SER A 60 11.91 1.75 -23.68
CA SER A 60 11.40 0.51 -24.28
C SER A 60 12.49 -0.54 -24.55
N ALA A 61 13.72 -0.13 -24.83
CA ALA A 61 14.87 -1.02 -25.00
C ALA A 61 15.22 -1.81 -23.73
N LEU A 62 14.90 -1.28 -22.55
CA LEU A 62 15.09 -1.99 -21.29
C LEU A 62 14.13 -3.19 -21.17
N LEU A 63 12.93 -3.10 -21.76
CA LEU A 63 11.98 -4.21 -21.80
C LEU A 63 12.47 -5.36 -22.69
N LEU A 64 13.31 -5.05 -23.69
CA LEU A 64 13.88 -6.02 -24.64
C LEU A 64 15.19 -6.65 -24.15
N SER A 65 15.92 -5.97 -23.27
CA SER A 65 17.17 -6.46 -22.69
C SER A 65 16.93 -7.71 -21.84
N PRO A 66 17.87 -8.68 -21.78
CA PRO A 66 17.77 -9.75 -20.78
C PRO A 66 17.66 -9.12 -19.38
N PRO A 67 16.98 -9.78 -18.41
CA PRO A 67 16.95 -9.31 -17.03
C PRO A 67 18.37 -9.38 -16.47
N SER A 68 19.16 -8.34 -16.71
CA SER A 68 20.32 -8.07 -15.90
C SER A 68 19.75 -7.71 -14.54
N LEU A 69 20.11 -8.48 -13.51
CA LEU A 69 20.22 -7.93 -12.16
C LEU A 69 20.79 -6.52 -12.32
N PRO A 70 20.27 -5.48 -11.64
CA PRO A 70 20.93 -4.20 -11.69
C PRO A 70 22.38 -4.48 -11.32
N ALA A 71 23.26 -4.48 -12.32
CA ALA A 71 24.66 -4.30 -12.09
C ALA A 71 24.64 -2.99 -11.34
N VAL A 72 24.94 -3.04 -10.04
CA VAL A 72 25.26 -1.85 -9.27
C VAL A 72 26.25 -1.14 -10.16
N SER A 73 25.76 -0.13 -10.89
CA SER A 73 26.56 0.51 -11.91
C SER A 73 27.56 1.28 -11.08
N GLN A 74 28.75 0.71 -10.94
CA GLN A 74 29.98 1.48 -10.82
C GLN A 74 30.14 2.20 -12.16
N GLN A 75 29.19 3.06 -12.53
CA GLN A 75 29.43 4.06 -13.54
C GLN A 75 30.43 5.01 -12.89
N ALA A 76 31.68 4.85 -13.30
CA ALA A 76 32.61 5.95 -13.34
C ALA A 76 31.86 7.12 -13.97
N PHE A 77 31.47 8.10 -13.14
CA PHE A 77 30.99 9.37 -13.62
C PHE A 77 32.15 10.00 -14.38
N GLU A 78 32.09 10.00 -15.71
CA GLU A 78 32.95 10.85 -16.52
C GLU A 78 32.74 12.29 -16.04
N ALA A 79 33.86 12.94 -15.71
CA ALA A 79 33.90 14.25 -15.09
C ALA A 79 33.30 15.32 -16.02
N VAL A 80 32.01 15.58 -15.86
CA VAL A 80 31.43 16.87 -16.20
C VAL A 80 31.71 17.79 -15.01
N PRO A 81 32.44 18.92 -15.17
CA PRO A 81 32.63 19.86 -14.08
C PRO A 81 31.33 20.66 -13.93
N VAL A 82 30.28 20.00 -13.44
CA VAL A 82 29.14 20.70 -12.88
C VAL A 82 29.49 20.94 -11.42
N THR A 83 29.55 22.21 -11.02
CA THR A 83 29.58 22.58 -9.61
C THR A 83 28.22 22.21 -9.00
N HIS A 84 28.00 20.92 -8.82
CA HIS A 84 26.95 20.38 -8.00
C HIS A 84 27.69 19.74 -6.84
N GLN A 85 27.79 20.51 -5.75
CA GLN A 85 27.90 19.90 -4.44
C GLN A 85 26.76 18.87 -4.39
N ALA A 86 27.11 17.58 -4.47
CA ALA A 86 26.16 16.54 -4.18
C ALA A 86 25.54 16.90 -2.82
N PRO A 87 24.20 16.89 -2.68
CA PRO A 87 23.60 17.11 -1.37
C PRO A 87 24.30 16.14 -0.41
N PRO A 88 24.74 16.59 0.78
CA PRO A 88 25.47 15.74 1.69
C PRO A 88 24.64 14.49 1.90
N THR A 89 25.15 13.35 1.41
CA THR A 89 24.54 12.05 1.69
C THR A 89 24.45 11.98 3.21
N PRO A 90 23.26 11.77 3.79
CA PRO A 90 23.12 11.79 5.24
C PRO A 90 24.11 10.79 5.83
N ASP A 91 25.02 11.27 6.69
CA ASP A 91 25.97 10.40 7.38
C ASP A 91 25.20 9.29 8.12
N MET A 92 25.82 8.12 8.27
CA MET A 92 25.23 6.95 8.91
C MET A 92 24.65 7.29 10.29
N ASN A 93 25.31 8.19 11.03
CA ASN A 93 24.85 8.71 12.32
C ASN A 93 23.50 9.44 12.21
N HIS A 94 23.31 10.24 11.15
CA HIS A 94 22.05 10.96 10.92
C HIS A 94 20.92 9.98 10.56
N ILE A 95 21.21 8.97 9.75
CA ILE A 95 20.24 7.92 9.40
C ILE A 95 19.82 7.15 10.66
N GLN A 96 20.79 6.80 11.50
CA GLN A 96 20.53 6.11 12.76
C GLN A 96 19.65 6.94 13.70
N LEU A 97 19.93 8.25 13.81
CA LEU A 97 19.11 9.17 14.60
C LEU A 97 17.69 9.31 14.04
N LEU A 98 17.52 9.36 12.73
CA LEU A 98 16.19 9.40 12.09
C LEU A 98 15.40 8.13 12.38
N LEU A 99 16.05 6.97 12.31
CA LEU A 99 15.42 5.69 12.62
C LEU A 99 15.00 5.62 14.09
N GLU A 100 15.88 6.02 15.00
CA GLU A 100 15.58 6.09 16.45
C GLU A 100 14.38 7.01 16.73
N LYS A 101 14.38 8.21 16.13
CA LYS A 101 13.27 9.15 16.26
C LYS A 101 11.95 8.56 15.74
N GLN A 102 11.98 7.86 14.61
CA GLN A 102 10.79 7.19 14.07
C GLN A 102 10.30 6.08 14.99
N GLN A 103 11.22 5.31 15.58
CA GLN A 103 10.88 4.23 16.50
C GLN A 103 10.18 4.76 17.76
N LEU A 104 10.66 5.89 18.31
CA LEU A 104 10.02 6.56 19.45
C LEU A 104 8.62 7.08 19.11
N GLU A 105 8.41 7.64 17.92
CA GLU A 105 7.07 8.10 17.51
C GLU A 105 6.11 6.93 17.35
N ILE A 106 6.57 5.80 16.81
CA ILE A 106 5.76 4.58 16.72
C ILE A 106 5.34 4.12 18.13
N GLU A 107 6.27 4.07 19.09
CA GLU A 107 5.97 3.69 20.47
C GLU A 107 5.00 4.66 21.16
N LYS A 108 5.16 5.96 20.94
CA LYS A 108 4.22 6.97 21.44
C LYS A 108 2.80 6.73 20.88
N LEU A 109 2.68 6.51 19.57
CA LEU A 109 1.40 6.29 18.93
C LEU A 109 0.73 4.99 19.42
N THR A 110 1.49 3.92 19.65
CA THR A 110 0.92 2.68 20.21
C THR A 110 0.39 2.89 21.62
N LEU A 111 1.10 3.65 22.47
CA LEU A 111 0.62 4.01 23.80
C LEU A 111 -0.65 4.87 23.75
N GLU A 112 -0.72 5.84 22.83
CA GLU A 112 -1.94 6.64 22.63
C GLU A 112 -3.12 5.76 22.24
N VAL A 113 -2.95 4.87 21.25
CA VAL A 113 -4.00 3.93 20.82
C VAL A 113 -4.50 3.08 21.99
N GLU A 114 -3.60 2.52 22.80
CA GLU A 114 -3.96 1.73 23.98
C GLU A 114 -4.72 2.55 25.03
N ASN A 115 -4.32 3.82 25.24
CA ASN A 115 -5.04 4.73 26.12
C ASN A 115 -6.45 5.04 25.61
N TRP A 116 -6.60 5.33 24.32
CA TRP A 116 -7.90 5.57 23.69
C TRP A 116 -8.79 4.35 23.80
N LYS A 117 -8.24 3.15 23.56
CA LYS A 117 -8.95 1.88 23.70
C LYS A 117 -9.47 1.66 25.11
N ARG A 118 -8.63 1.83 26.14
CA ARG A 118 -9.05 1.71 27.55
C ARG A 118 -10.11 2.74 27.93
N ARG A 119 -10.01 3.97 27.44
CA ARG A 119 -11.04 5.01 27.67
C ARG A 119 -12.36 4.64 27.01
N TYR A 120 -12.31 4.14 25.78
CA TYR A 120 -13.47 3.68 25.06
C TYR A 120 -14.15 2.51 25.77
N GLU A 121 -13.40 1.48 26.17
CA GLU A 121 -13.92 0.33 26.91
C GLU A 121 -14.61 0.76 28.21
N ARG A 122 -13.98 1.65 29.00
CA ARG A 122 -14.58 2.20 30.23
C ARG A 122 -15.88 2.95 29.96
N ALA A 123 -15.93 3.75 28.89
CA ALA A 123 -17.14 4.49 28.52
C ALA A 123 -18.27 3.53 28.13
N VAL A 124 -17.98 2.49 27.34
CA VAL A 124 -18.95 1.45 26.97
C VAL A 124 -19.47 0.70 28.20
N THR A 125 -18.57 0.26 29.10
CA THR A 125 -18.96 -0.42 30.34
C THR A 125 -19.82 0.47 31.23
N GLN A 126 -19.48 1.76 31.35
CA GLN A 126 -20.28 2.72 32.12
C GLN A 126 -21.67 2.88 31.51
N GLU A 127 -21.77 3.03 30.19
CA GLU A 127 -23.05 3.13 29.50
C GLU A 127 -23.91 1.87 29.73
N GLN A 128 -23.33 0.68 29.60
CA GLN A 128 -24.02 -0.58 29.87
C GLN A 128 -24.56 -0.65 31.30
N LEU A 129 -23.72 -0.35 32.30
CA LEU A 129 -24.13 -0.33 33.71
C LEU A 129 -25.25 0.68 33.97
N THR A 130 -25.17 1.88 33.38
CA THR A 130 -26.24 2.89 33.54
C THR A 130 -27.56 2.43 32.94
N ARG A 131 -27.55 1.76 31.78
CA ARG A 131 -28.74 1.19 31.16
C ARG A 131 -29.36 0.08 32.00
N GLU A 132 -28.54 -0.81 32.55
CA GLU A 132 -29.00 -1.87 33.46
C GLU A 132 -29.65 -1.31 34.73
N LEU A 133 -29.03 -0.29 35.34
CA LEU A 133 -29.58 0.38 36.52
C LEU A 133 -30.92 1.06 36.23
N ILE A 134 -31.06 1.72 35.08
CA ILE A 134 -32.33 2.33 34.66
C ILE A 134 -33.42 1.26 34.54
N ASN A 135 -33.13 0.15 33.85
CA ASN A 135 -34.09 -0.95 33.68
C ASN A 135 -34.51 -1.57 35.04
N ALA A 136 -33.58 -1.68 35.99
CA ALA A 136 -33.86 -2.22 37.32
C ALA A 136 -34.71 -1.27 38.19
N LEU A 137 -34.60 0.04 37.99
CA LEU A 137 -35.32 1.07 38.75
C LEU A 137 -36.65 1.49 38.11
N THR A 138 -36.90 1.17 36.84
CA THR A 138 -38.20 1.38 36.19
C THR A 138 -39.21 0.32 36.64
N PRO A 139 -40.32 0.70 37.30
CA PRO A 139 -41.35 -0.26 37.68
C PRO A 139 -42.00 -0.87 36.44
N GLN A 140 -42.05 -2.20 36.39
CA GLN A 140 -42.74 -2.92 35.31
C GLN A 140 -44.22 -2.53 35.28
N PRO A 141 -44.82 -2.26 34.10
CA PRO A 141 -46.23 -1.96 34.02
C PRO A 141 -47.03 -3.13 34.60
N ALA A 142 -48.00 -2.82 35.47
CA ALA A 142 -48.87 -3.82 36.08
C ALA A 142 -49.51 -4.68 34.98
N PRO A 143 -49.59 -6.02 35.15
CA PRO A 143 -50.15 -6.88 34.12
C PRO A 143 -51.56 -6.41 33.78
N ALA A 144 -51.84 -6.26 32.48
CA ALA A 144 -53.14 -5.84 32.00
C ALA A 144 -54.20 -6.77 32.59
N ARG A 145 -55.11 -6.22 33.40
CA ARG A 145 -56.25 -6.99 33.92
C ARG A 145 -57.10 -7.41 32.73
N GLU A 146 -57.04 -8.68 32.37
CA GLU A 146 -57.96 -9.26 31.39
C GLU A 146 -59.38 -8.96 31.86
N ARG A 147 -60.11 -8.18 31.04
CA ARG A 147 -61.53 -7.96 31.24
C ARG A 147 -62.22 -9.28 30.98
N ILE A 148 -62.52 -10.02 32.04
CA ILE A 148 -63.46 -11.13 32.00
C ILE A 148 -64.82 -10.48 31.67
N GLY A 149 -65.21 -10.57 30.40
CA GLY A 149 -66.52 -10.15 29.95
C GLY A 149 -67.57 -11.09 30.53
N PHE A 150 -68.56 -10.50 31.20
CA PHE A 150 -69.80 -11.16 31.60
C PHE A 150 -70.83 -11.09 30.48
#